data_AF-A0A482UTE0-F1
#
_entry.id   AF-A0A482UTE0-F1
#
_cell.length_a   1.000
_cell.length_b   1.000
_cell.length_c   1.000
_cell.angle_alpha   90.00
_cell.angle_beta   90.00
_cell.angle_gamma   90.00
#
_symmetry.space_group_name_H-M   'P 1'
#
loop_
_entity.id
_entity.type
_entity.pdbx_description
1 polymer ?
#
loop_
_entity_poly.entity_id
_entity_poly.type
_entity_poly.pdbx_seq_one_letter_code
_entity_poly.pdbx_strand_id
1 'polypeptide(L)'
;MCTTGFTLTYTLRELELQSALGNHTALDIPSIPRICSNNFKQYGGNVKAFWTGGDSSHYMKYMQKHKHIHILHTYTPLNLAKVVNFLHRKVVMGDTGKGVYLVYGGKKYTFNSYDKFLEMGYSDRGTRHVGDHILNQIPDGGDVASIEQDVRAEQAGKLPAPVQFANPTPTTSSISVPQVSVPTTLTKAIQSINAQNTTTCFSDDYDGTRDDYLQDRHKSILGDMPVLVHPLCTNTFQLGNTLGYYLNDIACADIAGAHFIAVTKKFNIILPDTLYTYPNTANMLAFFQHLPDLITHSTPNPPDQAKKIMKDTCHCLQFCWENSEAPWIQRIPLVRRTLLPAVTAYLSASNAEHLGTLLSNETDRVYIPADMQTAHKVSYEQNPTYKLTPALSKLHLPLQPNVTIQYRCGDNIGFGKTKYGLLPFSVYNRIPHNAYKHIYIIADSPQRNSAHVYSYRCETILDHLVAYLVKRHPNSVVALKRGGDVFLDYARIMNSNMVFCSASTFCLWPALSNEVGQVHFPLTPLIAKAATNVTAPKFKENFHWVGEVEMIKQFKHYRPWTKLIDELETL
;
A
#
# COMPACT_ATOMS: atom_id res chain seq x y z
N MET A 1 -16.02 8.35 49.21
CA MET A 1 -16.78 7.52 48.25
C MET A 1 -15.79 6.64 47.53
N CYS A 2 -15.91 5.33 47.75
CA CYS A 2 -15.12 4.30 47.10
C CYS A 2 -15.63 4.11 45.67
N THR A 3 -14.75 4.22 44.69
CA THR A 3 -14.89 3.51 43.42
C THR A 3 -13.58 2.79 43.17
N THR A 4 -13.60 1.51 43.55
CA THR A 4 -12.60 0.48 43.33
C THR A 4 -12.44 0.25 41.82
N GLY A 5 -11.21 0.27 41.32
CA GLY A 5 -10.85 -0.14 39.95
C GLY A 5 -9.95 -1.37 39.99
N PHE A 6 -10.31 -2.38 39.19
CA PHE A 6 -9.76 -3.73 39.19
C PHE A 6 -8.42 -3.83 38.43
N THR A 7 -7.55 -4.77 38.84
CA THR A 7 -6.45 -5.28 38.01
C THR A 7 -6.93 -6.57 37.33
N LEU A 8 -6.81 -6.63 36.00
CA LEU A 8 -6.91 -7.86 35.22
C LEU A 8 -5.61 -8.67 35.43
N THR A 9 -5.66 -9.72 36.23
CA THR A 9 -4.75 -10.86 36.07
C THR A 9 -5.54 -11.94 35.38
N TYR A 10 -5.36 -12.04 34.07
CA TYR A 10 -5.36 -13.23 33.21
C TYR A 10 -5.42 -12.70 31.78
N THR A 11 -4.35 -12.89 31.01
CA THR A 11 -4.40 -12.56 29.58
C THR A 11 -5.26 -13.61 28.88
N LEU A 12 -5.99 -13.26 27.81
CA LEU A 12 -6.76 -14.22 26.99
C LEU A 12 -5.94 -15.47 26.61
N ARG A 13 -4.62 -15.30 26.50
CA ARG A 13 -3.61 -16.32 26.22
C ARG A 13 -3.50 -17.39 27.32
N GLU A 14 -3.68 -17.07 28.59
CA GLU A 14 -3.61 -18.05 29.68
C GLU A 14 -4.90 -18.89 29.78
N LEU A 15 -6.05 -18.32 29.43
CA LEU A 15 -7.33 -19.05 29.38
C LEU A 15 -7.39 -20.03 28.21
N GLU A 16 -6.75 -19.68 27.09
CA GLU A 16 -6.59 -20.56 25.93
C GLU A 16 -5.57 -21.68 26.20
N LEU A 17 -4.49 -21.38 26.94
CA LEU A 17 -3.47 -22.36 27.33
C LEU A 17 -3.91 -23.35 28.43
N GLN A 18 -4.97 -23.05 29.18
CA GLN A 18 -5.51 -23.95 30.23
C GLN A 18 -6.67 -24.83 29.74
N SER A 19 -6.93 -24.92 28.44
CA SER A 19 -8.05 -25.68 27.86
C SER A 19 -9.44 -25.25 28.38
N ALA A 20 -9.55 -24.05 28.97
CA ALA A 20 -10.78 -23.56 29.59
C ALA A 20 -11.86 -23.13 28.58
N LEU A 21 -11.54 -23.12 27.27
CA LEU A 21 -12.48 -22.83 26.19
C LEU A 21 -13.10 -24.09 25.54
N GLY A 22 -12.80 -25.28 26.07
CA GLY A 22 -13.43 -26.53 25.65
C GLY A 22 -13.03 -27.01 24.25
N ASN A 23 -12.92 -28.32 24.07
CA ASN A 23 -12.60 -28.96 22.80
C ASN A 23 -13.78 -28.87 21.80
N HIS A 24 -14.01 -27.71 21.19
CA HIS A 24 -15.02 -27.55 20.16
C HIS A 24 -14.38 -27.30 18.79
N THR A 25 -14.72 -28.16 17.84
CA THR A 25 -14.30 -28.09 16.44
C THR A 25 -14.87 -26.83 15.78
N ALA A 26 -14.10 -26.28 14.84
CA ALA A 26 -14.23 -24.92 14.29
C ALA A 26 -15.52 -24.59 13.49
N LEU A 27 -16.59 -25.37 13.62
CA LEU A 27 -17.80 -25.23 12.79
C LEU A 27 -19.09 -24.85 13.54
N ASP A 28 -19.10 -24.73 14.87
CA ASP A 28 -20.32 -24.34 15.62
C ASP A 28 -20.06 -23.34 16.77
N ILE A 29 -19.56 -22.13 16.46
CA ILE A 29 -19.63 -21.01 17.42
C ILE A 29 -20.35 -19.81 16.79
N PRO A 30 -21.62 -19.56 17.12
CA PRO A 30 -22.25 -18.29 16.85
C PRO A 30 -21.68 -17.26 17.83
N SER A 31 -20.88 -16.33 17.32
CA SER A 31 -20.32 -15.16 18.01
C SER A 31 -19.32 -15.45 19.15
N ILE A 32 -18.07 -15.02 18.94
CA ILE A 32 -17.11 -14.81 20.03
C ILE A 32 -17.75 -13.83 21.04
N PRO A 33 -17.78 -14.14 22.34
CA PRO A 33 -18.41 -13.24 23.31
C PRO A 33 -17.63 -11.94 23.42
N ARG A 34 -18.34 -10.82 23.34
CA ARG A 34 -17.80 -9.50 23.70
C ARG A 34 -17.51 -9.49 25.20
N ILE A 35 -16.24 -9.32 25.55
CA ILE A 35 -15.85 -8.95 26.91
C ILE A 35 -16.10 -7.45 27.07
N CYS A 36 -17.30 -7.09 27.52
CA CYS A 36 -17.53 -5.78 28.12
C CYS A 36 -17.13 -5.88 29.60
N SER A 37 -16.42 -4.87 30.11
CA SER A 37 -15.67 -4.86 31.37
C SER A 37 -16.43 -5.20 32.67
N ASN A 38 -17.72 -5.54 32.63
CA ASN A 38 -18.58 -5.49 33.81
C ASN A 38 -19.21 -6.81 34.25
N ASN A 39 -18.89 -7.98 33.66
CA ASN A 39 -19.46 -9.25 34.14
C ASN A 39 -18.48 -10.43 34.08
N PHE A 40 -17.48 -10.42 34.96
CA PHE A 40 -16.51 -11.51 35.13
C PHE A 40 -16.98 -12.64 36.08
N LYS A 41 -18.03 -12.43 36.87
CA LYS A 41 -18.50 -13.41 37.86
C LYS A 41 -19.03 -14.72 37.26
N GLN A 42 -19.53 -14.69 36.02
CA GLN A 42 -20.03 -15.89 35.34
C GLN A 42 -18.91 -16.88 34.95
N TYR A 43 -17.64 -16.49 35.10
CA TYR A 43 -16.46 -17.29 34.75
C TYR A 43 -15.59 -17.67 35.97
N GLY A 44 -16.09 -17.48 37.20
CA GLY A 44 -15.51 -18.13 38.40
C GLY A 44 -14.25 -17.52 39.04
N GLY A 45 -13.82 -16.31 38.68
CA GLY A 45 -12.61 -15.67 39.27
C GLY A 45 -12.88 -14.69 40.44
N ASN A 46 -12.02 -14.68 41.47
CA ASN A 46 -12.04 -13.75 42.62
C ASN A 46 -10.88 -12.73 42.56
N VAL A 47 -11.09 -11.45 42.96
CA VAL A 47 -10.06 -10.36 42.92
C VAL A 47 -10.06 -9.51 44.21
N LYS A 48 -8.88 -9.04 44.67
CA LYS A 48 -8.64 -8.07 45.78
C LYS A 48 -7.62 -6.97 45.38
N ALA A 49 -7.70 -5.75 45.96
CA ALA A 49 -6.93 -4.55 45.56
C ALA A 49 -6.19 -3.83 46.72
N PHE A 50 -5.10 -3.10 46.43
CA PHE A 50 -4.48 -2.08 47.32
C PHE A 50 -3.82 -0.91 46.53
N TRP A 51 -3.82 0.29 47.13
CA TRP A 51 -3.40 1.60 46.57
C TRP A 51 -2.09 2.10 47.22
N THR A 52 -1.17 2.68 46.44
CA THR A 52 0.04 3.36 46.96
C THR A 52 0.18 4.75 46.33
N GLY A 53 -0.47 5.75 46.96
CA GLY A 53 -0.34 7.15 46.55
C GLY A 53 1.06 7.69 46.83
N GLY A 54 1.78 8.13 45.79
CA GLY A 54 2.94 9.01 45.95
C GLY A 54 4.10 8.85 44.96
N ASP A 55 4.23 7.72 44.26
CA ASP A 55 5.45 7.44 43.49
C ASP A 55 5.44 8.10 42.08
N SER A 56 6.44 8.94 41.78
CA SER A 56 6.66 9.52 40.45
C SER A 56 7.13 8.51 39.40
N SER A 57 7.61 7.34 39.83
CA SER A 57 8.05 6.21 39.00
C SER A 57 6.90 5.33 38.52
N HIS A 58 5.67 5.61 38.93
CA HIS A 58 4.49 4.81 38.64
C HIS A 58 4.29 4.63 37.12
N TYR A 59 4.11 3.37 36.70
CA TYR A 59 4.10 2.96 35.28
C TYR A 59 3.08 3.72 34.42
N MET A 60 1.98 4.21 35.03
CA MET A 60 0.96 5.00 34.33
C MET A 60 1.50 6.37 33.87
N LYS A 61 2.35 7.02 34.68
CA LYS A 61 3.05 8.26 34.28
C LYS A 61 4.15 7.94 33.25
N TYR A 62 4.80 6.78 33.35
CA TYR A 62 5.76 6.30 32.35
C TYR A 62 5.09 6.05 30.99
N MET A 63 3.91 5.43 30.95
CA MET A 63 3.13 5.20 29.74
C MET A 63 2.57 6.49 29.13
N GLN A 64 2.16 7.45 29.97
CA GLN A 64 1.77 8.79 29.49
C GLN A 64 2.96 9.59 28.96
N LYS A 65 4.17 9.36 29.48
CA LYS A 65 5.42 9.99 29.03
C LYS A 65 6.01 9.32 27.78
N HIS A 66 5.67 8.06 27.50
CA HIS A 66 6.16 7.27 26.35
C HIS A 66 5.00 6.73 25.51
N LYS A 67 4.19 7.62 24.91
CA LYS A 67 2.95 7.30 24.18
C LYS A 67 3.13 6.44 22.91
N HIS A 68 4.32 5.93 22.64
CA HIS A 68 4.68 5.22 21.40
C HIS A 68 4.81 3.70 21.57
N ILE A 69 4.60 3.16 22.79
CA ILE A 69 4.71 1.72 23.03
C ILE A 69 3.36 1.05 22.73
N HIS A 70 3.21 0.52 21.51
CA HIS A 70 2.02 -0.20 21.04
C HIS A 70 2.03 -1.68 21.48
N ILE A 71 1.35 -1.99 22.59
CA ILE A 71 1.13 -3.38 23.05
C ILE A 71 0.36 -4.25 22.03
N LEU A 72 -0.42 -3.64 21.13
CA LEU A 72 -1.22 -4.35 20.11
C LEU A 72 -0.42 -4.77 18.86
N HIS A 73 0.83 -4.34 18.70
CA HIS A 73 1.73 -4.89 17.67
C HIS A 73 2.12 -6.35 17.98
N THR A 74 1.85 -6.82 19.21
CA THR A 74 2.30 -8.13 19.73
C THR A 74 1.23 -9.24 19.62
N TYR A 75 0.03 -8.95 19.11
CA TYR A 75 -1.11 -9.89 19.19
C TYR A 75 -1.83 -10.20 17.87
N THR A 76 -1.08 -10.30 16.77
CA THR A 76 -1.54 -11.07 15.60
C THR A 76 -1.30 -12.56 15.89
N PRO A 77 -2.21 -13.50 15.53
CA PRO A 77 -1.96 -14.93 15.72
C PRO A 77 -0.70 -15.34 14.95
N LEU A 78 0.34 -15.71 15.69
CA LEU A 78 1.60 -16.17 15.13
C LEU A 78 1.41 -17.62 14.66
N ASN A 79 1.08 -17.81 13.40
CA ASN A 79 1.32 -19.08 12.73
C ASN A 79 2.81 -19.41 12.91
N LEU A 80 3.13 -20.53 13.56
CA LEU A 80 4.51 -20.95 13.85
C LEU A 80 5.40 -20.91 12.60
N ALA A 81 4.86 -21.28 11.43
CA ALA A 81 5.61 -21.21 10.17
C ALA A 81 6.03 -19.78 9.81
N LYS A 82 5.18 -18.77 10.09
CA LYS A 82 5.52 -17.35 9.86
C LYS A 82 6.57 -16.87 10.87
N VAL A 83 6.48 -17.30 12.12
CA VAL A 83 7.51 -17.00 13.14
C VAL A 83 8.85 -17.59 12.75
N VAL A 84 8.86 -18.87 12.40
CA VAL A 84 10.07 -19.60 12.01
C VAL A 84 10.69 -18.98 10.75
N ASN A 85 9.87 -18.55 9.78
CA ASN A 85 10.36 -17.83 8.61
C ASN A 85 10.94 -16.45 8.96
N PHE A 86 10.28 -15.68 9.84
CA PHE A 86 10.81 -14.40 10.32
C PHE A 86 12.12 -14.56 11.10
N LEU A 87 12.25 -15.65 11.85
CA LEU A 87 13.44 -15.97 12.65
C LEU A 87 14.54 -16.63 11.82
N HIS A 88 14.28 -17.04 10.57
CA HIS A 88 15.29 -17.65 9.72
C HIS A 88 16.55 -16.77 9.61
N ARG A 89 17.71 -17.37 9.84
CA ARG A 89 19.06 -16.76 9.92
C ARG A 89 19.26 -15.81 11.09
N LYS A 90 18.38 -15.80 12.09
CA LYS A 90 18.53 -14.99 13.30
C LYS A 90 18.95 -15.86 14.47
N VAL A 91 19.81 -15.27 15.30
CA VAL A 91 20.11 -15.79 16.62
C VAL A 91 18.99 -15.40 17.57
N VAL A 92 18.49 -16.37 18.32
CA VAL A 92 17.42 -16.20 19.29
C VAL A 92 17.83 -16.73 20.66
N MET A 93 17.23 -16.16 21.70
CA MET A 93 17.37 -16.59 23.08
C MET A 93 15.98 -16.67 23.72
N GLY A 94 15.78 -17.69 24.55
CA GLY A 94 14.57 -17.83 25.36
C GLY A 94 14.44 -16.73 26.43
N ASP A 95 13.24 -16.50 26.94
CA ASP A 95 13.00 -15.55 28.04
C ASP A 95 13.73 -15.96 29.33
N THR A 96 13.94 -17.26 29.54
CA THR A 96 14.71 -17.77 30.67
C THR A 96 16.22 -17.68 30.48
N GLY A 97 16.70 -17.27 29.30
CA GLY A 97 18.13 -17.08 29.01
C GLY A 97 18.97 -18.37 29.02
N LYS A 98 18.34 -19.55 29.04
CA LYS A 98 19.04 -20.84 29.24
C LYS A 98 19.84 -21.34 28.04
N GLY A 99 19.68 -20.71 26.87
CA GLY A 99 20.40 -21.11 25.66
C GLY A 99 20.27 -20.08 24.53
N VAL A 100 21.28 -20.07 23.67
CA VAL A 100 21.32 -19.27 22.43
C VAL A 100 21.19 -20.24 21.27
N TYR A 101 20.33 -19.89 20.30
CA TYR A 101 20.02 -20.74 19.16
C TYR A 101 20.10 -19.97 17.86
N LEU A 102 20.58 -20.60 16.78
CA LEU A 102 20.41 -20.11 15.41
C LEU A 102 19.16 -20.76 14.80
N VAL A 103 18.21 -19.97 14.31
CA VAL A 103 17.07 -20.54 13.57
C VAL A 103 17.42 -20.62 12.09
N TYR A 104 17.51 -21.82 11.53
CA TYR A 104 17.90 -22.07 10.15
C TYR A 104 17.10 -23.24 9.57
N GLY A 105 16.67 -23.16 8.30
CA GLY A 105 15.94 -24.25 7.63
C GLY A 105 14.70 -24.75 8.37
N GLY A 106 14.02 -23.90 9.16
CA GLY A 106 12.85 -24.30 9.94
C GLY A 106 13.14 -24.89 11.33
N LYS A 107 14.40 -25.02 11.71
CA LYS A 107 14.85 -25.64 12.97
C LYS A 107 15.69 -24.66 13.80
N LYS A 108 15.85 -24.93 15.10
CA LYS A 108 16.76 -24.19 15.99
C LYS A 108 18.02 -25.01 16.28
N TYR A 109 19.19 -24.41 16.16
CA TYR A 109 20.49 -25.06 16.35
C TYR A 109 21.21 -24.44 17.54
N THR A 110 21.75 -25.27 18.43
CA THR A 110 22.46 -24.81 19.63
C THR A 110 23.91 -24.44 19.29
N PHE A 111 24.42 -23.41 19.97
CA PHE A 111 25.86 -23.16 20.04
C PHE A 111 26.45 -23.96 21.21
N ASN A 112 27.42 -24.84 20.96
CA ASN A 112 28.11 -25.61 22.01
C ASN A 112 29.03 -24.76 22.90
N SER A 113 29.45 -23.58 22.44
CA SER A 113 30.22 -22.62 23.22
C SER A 113 29.93 -21.19 22.76
N TYR A 114 30.19 -20.24 23.66
CA TYR A 114 30.14 -18.82 23.33
C TYR A 114 31.22 -18.44 22.30
N ASP A 115 32.38 -19.09 22.34
CA ASP A 115 33.43 -18.90 21.34
C ASP A 115 32.94 -19.29 19.94
N LYS A 116 32.17 -20.38 19.82
CA LYS A 116 31.59 -20.78 18.53
C LYS A 116 30.58 -19.77 18.01
N PHE A 117 29.77 -19.20 18.90
CA PHE A 117 28.84 -18.12 18.58
C PHE A 117 29.57 -16.90 18.01
N LEU A 118 30.69 -16.49 18.61
CA LEU A 118 31.52 -15.39 18.11
C LEU A 118 32.30 -15.75 16.83
N GLU A 119 32.84 -16.96 16.73
CA GLU A 119 33.59 -17.46 15.56
C GLU A 119 32.72 -17.43 14.29
N MET A 120 31.42 -17.71 14.43
CA MET A 120 30.44 -17.64 13.34
C MET A 120 29.97 -16.21 13.02
N GLY A 121 30.58 -15.19 13.62
CA GLY A 121 30.32 -13.78 13.35
C GLY A 121 29.05 -13.22 14.00
N TYR A 122 28.46 -13.93 14.96
CA TYR A 122 27.32 -13.44 15.71
C TYR A 122 27.76 -12.63 16.95
N SER A 123 26.83 -11.83 17.49
CA SER A 123 27.07 -11.03 18.70
C SER A 123 25.78 -10.86 19.48
N ASP A 124 25.89 -10.62 20.79
CA ASP A 124 24.73 -10.46 21.68
C ASP A 124 23.78 -9.35 21.21
N ARG A 125 24.31 -8.29 20.58
CA ARG A 125 23.53 -7.18 20.02
C ARG A 125 22.59 -7.62 18.88
N GLY A 126 22.91 -8.71 18.20
CA GLY A 126 22.10 -9.28 17.12
C GLY A 126 21.05 -10.30 17.58
N THR A 127 21.13 -10.75 18.84
CA THR A 127 20.27 -11.80 19.40
C THR A 127 18.87 -11.27 19.69
N ARG A 128 17.84 -12.06 19.34
CA ARG A 128 16.43 -11.72 19.57
C ARG A 128 15.86 -12.54 20.72
N HIS A 129 15.12 -11.89 21.63
CA HIS A 129 14.36 -12.60 22.65
C HIS A 129 13.06 -13.17 22.06
N VAL A 130 12.82 -14.45 22.31
CA VAL A 130 11.64 -15.18 21.86
C VAL A 130 11.10 -15.95 23.07
N GLY A 131 9.80 -15.83 23.33
CA GLY A 131 9.20 -16.50 24.48
C GLY A 131 9.41 -18.02 24.43
N ASP A 132 9.73 -18.61 25.60
CA ASP A 132 10.15 -20.01 25.69
C ASP A 132 9.14 -20.99 25.07
N HIS A 133 7.84 -20.71 25.20
CA HIS A 133 6.79 -21.53 24.61
C HIS A 133 6.78 -21.52 23.07
N ILE A 134 7.20 -20.44 22.41
CA ILE A 134 7.38 -20.38 20.95
C ILE A 134 8.69 -21.07 20.57
N LEU A 135 9.76 -20.79 21.32
CA LEU A 135 11.06 -21.37 21.08
C LEU A 135 11.02 -22.91 21.19
N ASN A 136 10.24 -23.45 22.12
CA ASN A 136 10.02 -24.89 22.32
C ASN A 136 9.15 -25.54 21.23
N GLN A 137 8.43 -24.76 20.42
CA GLN A 137 7.68 -25.26 19.27
C GLN A 137 8.54 -25.34 18.00
N ILE A 138 9.71 -24.68 17.95
CA ILE A 138 10.64 -24.79 16.82
C ILE A 138 11.41 -26.13 16.96
N PRO A 139 11.37 -27.01 15.95
CA PRO A 139 12.08 -28.29 16.00
C PRO A 139 13.59 -28.12 16.22
N ASP A 140 14.19 -29.02 17.00
CA ASP A 140 15.64 -29.02 17.22
C ASP A 140 16.39 -29.50 15.97
N GLY A 141 17.44 -28.74 15.61
CA GLY A 141 18.35 -29.02 14.51
C GLY A 141 19.65 -29.71 14.93
N GLY A 142 19.95 -29.73 16.23
CA GLY A 142 21.23 -30.20 16.77
C GLY A 142 22.25 -29.06 16.94
N ASP A 143 23.53 -29.39 16.90
CA ASP A 143 24.62 -28.43 17.04
C ASP A 143 24.81 -27.59 15.77
N VAL A 144 25.12 -26.30 15.92
CA VAL A 144 25.35 -25.39 14.79
C VAL A 144 26.51 -25.83 13.88
N ALA A 145 27.47 -26.61 14.39
CA ALA A 145 28.54 -27.21 13.58
C ALA A 145 28.01 -28.08 12.45
N SER A 146 26.81 -28.68 12.61
CA SER A 146 26.17 -29.51 11.57
C SER A 146 25.70 -28.72 10.34
N ILE A 147 25.51 -27.41 10.47
CA ILE A 147 25.06 -26.50 9.39
C ILE A 147 26.07 -25.39 9.12
N GLU A 148 27.24 -25.43 9.75
CA GLU A 148 28.20 -24.34 9.68
C GLU A 148 28.67 -24.06 8.24
N GLN A 149 28.91 -25.12 7.46
CA GLN A 149 29.31 -24.97 6.06
C GLN A 149 28.19 -24.31 5.23
N ASP A 150 26.93 -24.67 5.47
CA ASP A 150 25.78 -24.08 4.78
C ASP A 150 25.64 -22.60 5.15
N VAL A 151 25.70 -22.28 6.44
CA VAL A 151 25.60 -20.90 6.96
C VAL A 151 26.74 -20.04 6.42
N ARG A 152 27.99 -20.53 6.43
CA ARG A 152 29.15 -19.80 5.89
C ARG A 152 29.08 -19.65 4.38
N ALA A 153 28.65 -20.68 3.65
CA ALA A 153 28.47 -20.60 2.21
C ALA A 153 27.37 -19.60 1.85
N GLU A 154 26.30 -19.52 2.64
CA GLU A 154 25.25 -18.53 2.47
C GLU A 154 25.72 -17.10 2.78
N GLN A 155 26.42 -16.90 3.90
CA GLN A 155 26.99 -15.60 4.30
C GLN A 155 28.06 -15.10 3.31
N ALA A 156 28.81 -16.02 2.69
CA ALA A 156 29.79 -15.71 1.65
C ALA A 156 29.15 -15.50 0.26
N GLY A 157 27.82 -15.64 0.12
CA GLY A 157 27.12 -15.54 -1.16
C GLY A 157 27.46 -16.67 -2.15
N LYS A 158 27.90 -17.84 -1.66
CA LYS A 158 28.37 -19.00 -2.44
C LYS A 158 27.38 -20.16 -2.55
N LEU A 159 26.29 -20.19 -1.79
CA LEU A 159 25.17 -21.08 -2.10
C LEU A 159 24.39 -20.53 -3.30
N PRO A 160 23.86 -21.39 -4.19
CA PRO A 160 22.98 -20.92 -5.25
C PRO A 160 21.82 -20.18 -4.58
N ALA A 161 21.70 -18.90 -4.89
CA ALA A 161 20.48 -18.18 -4.60
C ALA A 161 19.29 -19.02 -5.11
N PRO A 162 18.13 -19.02 -4.43
CA PRO A 162 16.92 -19.55 -5.04
C PRO A 162 16.81 -18.94 -6.45
N VAL A 163 16.80 -19.83 -7.46
CA VAL A 163 16.84 -19.57 -8.91
C VAL A 163 16.90 -18.07 -9.25
N GLN A 164 18.10 -17.52 -9.36
CA GLN A 164 18.30 -16.19 -9.93
C GLN A 164 18.14 -16.28 -11.45
N PHE A 165 17.05 -15.74 -11.95
CA PHE A 165 16.95 -15.38 -13.37
C PHE A 165 18.03 -14.35 -13.67
N ALA A 166 18.76 -14.57 -14.77
CA ALA A 166 19.77 -13.62 -15.24
C ALA A 166 19.15 -12.21 -15.32
N ASN A 167 19.73 -11.25 -14.61
CA ASN A 167 19.38 -9.84 -14.79
C ASN A 167 19.63 -9.48 -16.25
N PRO A 168 18.63 -9.03 -17.02
CA PRO A 168 18.89 -8.47 -18.33
C PRO A 168 19.76 -7.23 -18.17
N THR A 169 20.89 -7.21 -18.86
CA THR A 169 21.68 -5.98 -19.07
C THR A 169 20.74 -4.94 -19.68
N PRO A 170 20.50 -3.80 -19.02
CA PRO A 170 19.58 -2.81 -19.54
C PRO A 170 20.16 -2.23 -20.84
N THR A 171 19.56 -2.60 -21.96
CA THR A 171 19.73 -1.90 -23.24
C THR A 171 19.03 -0.55 -23.10
N THR A 172 19.78 0.45 -22.65
CA THR A 172 19.35 1.85 -22.67
C THR A 172 19.21 2.33 -24.11
N SER A 173 18.01 2.28 -24.66
CA SER A 173 17.59 3.16 -25.74
C SER A 173 17.48 4.57 -25.16
N SER A 174 18.59 5.30 -25.16
CA SER A 174 18.61 6.69 -24.72
C SER A 174 17.85 7.55 -25.74
N ILE A 175 16.69 8.06 -25.32
CA ILE A 175 16.19 9.32 -25.86
C ILE A 175 17.22 10.36 -25.44
N SER A 176 17.90 10.99 -26.41
CA SER A 176 18.87 12.05 -26.16
C SER A 176 18.14 13.31 -25.68
N VAL A 177 17.71 13.30 -24.43
CA VAL A 177 17.45 14.52 -23.68
C VAL A 177 18.80 15.23 -23.57
N PRO A 178 18.91 16.53 -23.94
CA PRO A 178 20.15 17.28 -23.76
C PRO A 178 20.62 17.09 -22.32
N GLN A 179 21.76 16.41 -22.14
CA GLN A 179 22.33 16.24 -20.81
C GLN A 179 22.86 17.60 -20.36
N VAL A 180 21.97 18.38 -19.74
CA VAL A 180 22.38 19.47 -18.88
C VAL A 180 23.29 18.83 -17.84
N SER A 181 24.56 19.25 -17.82
CA SER A 181 25.55 18.74 -16.88
C SER A 181 24.97 18.87 -15.47
N VAL A 182 24.67 17.74 -14.86
CA VAL A 182 24.16 17.71 -13.49
C VAL A 182 25.22 18.36 -12.60
N PRO A 183 24.87 19.43 -11.85
CA PRO A 183 25.84 20.06 -10.96
C PRO A 183 26.37 19.02 -9.98
N THR A 184 27.69 18.72 -10.06
CA THR A 184 28.36 17.71 -9.22
C THR A 184 28.10 17.95 -7.73
N THR A 185 27.83 19.20 -7.34
CA THR A 185 27.45 19.64 -6.00
C THR A 185 26.13 18.99 -5.51
N LEU A 186 25.09 18.91 -6.35
CA LEU A 186 23.79 18.36 -5.93
C LEU A 186 23.86 16.85 -5.71
N THR A 187 24.61 16.13 -6.54
CA THR A 187 24.85 14.69 -6.34
C THR A 187 25.60 14.43 -5.03
N LYS A 188 26.61 15.24 -4.70
CA LYS A 188 27.32 15.18 -3.41
C LYS A 188 26.39 15.50 -2.23
N ALA A 189 25.47 16.44 -2.40
CA ALA A 189 24.48 16.78 -1.38
C ALA A 189 23.52 15.62 -1.10
N ILE A 190 23.00 14.96 -2.14
CA ILE A 190 22.16 13.75 -2.02
C ILE A 190 22.90 12.67 -1.22
N GLN A 191 24.16 12.38 -1.57
CA GLN A 191 24.98 11.40 -0.86
C GLN A 191 25.21 11.77 0.61
N SER A 192 25.50 13.04 0.88
CA SER A 192 25.76 13.54 2.23
C SER A 192 24.51 13.48 3.12
N ILE A 193 23.35 13.88 2.61
CA ILE A 193 22.07 13.79 3.33
C ILE A 193 21.72 12.33 3.62
N ASN A 194 21.91 11.44 2.64
CA ASN A 194 21.67 10.01 2.83
C ASN A 194 22.58 9.39 3.89
N ALA A 195 23.86 9.80 3.95
CA ALA A 195 24.82 9.30 4.92
C ALA A 195 24.49 9.72 6.36
N GLN A 196 23.87 10.88 6.57
CA GLN A 196 23.49 11.36 7.91
C GLN A 196 22.31 10.58 8.50
N ASN A 197 21.47 9.93 7.67
CA ASN A 197 20.25 9.23 8.10
C ASN A 197 19.34 10.07 9.02
N THR A 198 19.41 11.39 8.89
CA THR A 198 18.63 12.36 9.68
C THR A 198 17.23 12.59 9.14
N THR A 199 16.94 12.07 7.94
CA THR A 199 15.64 12.23 7.29
C THR A 199 14.75 11.05 7.65
N THR A 200 13.67 11.33 8.39
CA THR A 200 12.65 10.36 8.72
C THR A 200 11.64 10.26 7.58
N CYS A 201 11.16 9.05 7.30
CA CYS A 201 10.02 8.89 6.41
C CYS A 201 8.79 9.59 6.99
N PHE A 202 7.90 10.05 6.12
CA PHE A 202 6.64 10.68 6.51
C PHE A 202 5.83 9.76 7.43
N SER A 203 5.34 10.31 8.54
CA SER A 203 4.19 9.78 9.28
C SER A 203 2.90 10.34 8.70
N ASP A 204 1.74 9.93 9.24
CA ASP A 204 0.43 10.42 8.81
C ASP A 204 0.25 11.95 9.00
N ASP A 205 1.17 12.61 9.72
CA ASP A 205 1.25 14.06 9.90
C ASP A 205 2.32 14.64 8.96
N TYR A 206 1.98 14.75 7.68
CA TYR A 206 2.84 15.37 6.68
C TYR A 206 2.92 16.89 6.90
N ASP A 207 3.99 17.34 7.54
CA ASP A 207 4.34 18.77 7.68
C ASP A 207 5.68 19.12 6.96
N GLY A 208 6.36 18.14 6.35
CA GLY A 208 7.83 18.06 6.45
C GLY A 208 8.71 18.80 5.43
N THR A 209 8.52 18.71 4.12
CA THR A 209 9.58 19.12 3.18
C THR A 209 9.67 20.62 2.96
N ARG A 210 8.51 21.30 2.83
CA ARG A 210 8.43 22.76 2.78
C ARG A 210 8.98 23.37 4.07
N ASP A 211 8.52 22.88 5.22
CA ASP A 211 8.90 23.48 6.49
C ASP A 211 10.38 23.20 6.82
N ASP A 212 10.91 22.02 6.45
CA ASP A 212 12.36 21.72 6.51
C ASP A 212 13.18 22.72 5.67
N TYR A 213 12.69 23.09 4.48
CA TYR A 213 13.32 24.11 3.64
C TYR A 213 13.25 25.51 4.27
N LEU A 214 12.07 25.90 4.78
CA LEU A 214 11.88 27.20 5.43
C LEU A 214 12.72 27.35 6.71
N GLN A 215 12.99 26.25 7.41
CA GLN A 215 13.79 26.18 8.63
C GLN A 215 15.29 25.98 8.38
N ASP A 216 15.76 26.02 7.12
CA ASP A 216 17.18 25.83 6.78
C ASP A 216 17.77 24.49 7.23
N ARG A 217 16.96 23.43 7.37
CA ARG A 217 17.37 22.13 7.93
C ARG A 217 18.62 21.54 7.27
N HIS A 218 18.77 21.74 5.96
CA HIS A 218 19.87 21.19 5.17
C HIS A 218 20.90 22.25 4.71
N LYS A 219 20.85 23.47 5.25
CA LYS A 219 21.72 24.59 4.83
C LYS A 219 23.21 24.31 5.00
N SER A 220 23.61 23.56 6.02
CA SER A 220 25.01 23.18 6.24
C SER A 220 25.60 22.30 5.11
N ILE A 221 24.75 21.59 4.37
CA ILE A 221 25.15 20.73 3.24
C ILE A 221 24.96 21.47 1.90
N LEU A 222 23.87 22.22 1.78
CA LEU A 222 23.45 22.85 0.52
C LEU A 222 24.02 24.26 0.31
N GLY A 223 24.55 24.89 1.36
CA GLY A 223 24.95 26.30 1.32
C GLY A 223 23.76 27.20 0.96
N ASP A 224 23.98 28.14 0.06
CA ASP A 224 22.96 29.07 -0.44
C ASP A 224 22.30 28.57 -1.74
N MET A 225 22.25 27.25 -1.97
CA MET A 225 21.48 26.70 -3.09
C MET A 225 19.99 26.56 -2.71
N PRO A 226 19.05 27.04 -3.55
CA PRO A 226 17.62 26.84 -3.33
C PRO A 226 17.24 25.40 -3.69
N VAL A 227 17.33 24.46 -2.75
CA VAL A 227 17.02 23.04 -3.00
C VAL A 227 15.96 22.53 -2.03
N LEU A 228 14.82 22.10 -2.57
CA LEU A 228 13.81 21.36 -1.81
C LEU A 228 14.23 19.90 -1.69
N VAL A 229 14.31 19.39 -0.45
CA VAL A 229 14.74 18.02 -0.15
C VAL A 229 13.55 17.17 0.24
N HIS A 230 13.28 16.11 -0.53
CA HIS A 230 12.16 15.21 -0.28
C HIS A 230 12.63 13.79 0.11
N PRO A 231 12.29 13.26 1.30
CA PRO A 231 12.50 11.85 1.60
C PRO A 231 11.54 10.97 0.79
N LEU A 232 12.05 10.25 -0.19
CA LEU A 232 11.26 9.33 -1.02
C LEU A 232 10.99 8.03 -0.26
N CYS A 233 10.00 8.10 0.63
CA CYS A 233 9.51 6.96 1.38
C CYS A 233 8.12 6.57 0.87
N THR A 234 8.05 5.43 0.20
CA THR A 234 6.80 4.98 -0.42
C THR A 234 6.39 3.62 0.12
N ASN A 235 5.11 3.53 0.49
CA ASN A 235 4.44 2.27 0.80
C ASN A 235 3.43 1.98 -0.31
N THR A 236 3.46 0.78 -0.90
CA THR A 236 2.53 0.38 -1.97
C THR A 236 1.06 0.50 -1.54
N PHE A 237 0.75 0.27 -0.26
CA PHE A 237 -0.61 0.42 0.28
C PHE A 237 -1.10 1.88 0.29
N GLN A 238 -0.17 2.83 0.41
CA GLN A 238 -0.41 4.27 0.42
C GLN A 238 0.12 4.95 -0.85
N LEU A 239 0.37 4.18 -1.93
CA LEU A 239 1.07 4.66 -3.12
C LEU A 239 0.48 5.97 -3.66
N GLY A 240 -0.85 6.05 -3.74
CA GLY A 240 -1.54 7.26 -4.15
C GLY A 240 -1.26 8.46 -3.23
N ASN A 241 -1.23 8.27 -1.92
CA ASN A 241 -0.97 9.39 -0.99
C ASN A 241 0.50 9.80 -1.02
N THR A 242 1.44 8.85 -0.97
CA THR A 242 2.88 9.15 -0.96
C THR A 242 3.34 9.78 -2.27
N LEU A 243 2.82 9.32 -3.42
CA LEU A 243 3.06 9.99 -4.69
C LEU A 243 2.46 11.39 -4.72
N GLY A 244 1.33 11.61 -4.05
CA GLY A 244 0.74 12.94 -3.94
C GLY A 244 1.65 13.96 -3.27
N TYR A 245 2.32 13.58 -2.18
CA TYR A 245 3.32 14.45 -1.53
C TYR A 245 4.53 14.69 -2.44
N TYR A 246 5.06 13.63 -3.05
CA TYR A 246 6.21 13.72 -3.95
C TYR A 246 5.94 14.65 -5.15
N LEU A 247 4.78 14.48 -5.80
CA LEU A 247 4.36 15.31 -6.94
C LEU A 247 4.08 16.77 -6.52
N ASN A 248 3.52 16.97 -5.33
CA ASN A 248 3.31 18.30 -4.77
C ASN A 248 4.63 19.04 -4.53
N ASP A 249 5.64 18.34 -4.01
CA ASP A 249 6.94 18.93 -3.73
C ASP A 249 7.73 19.25 -4.99
N ILE A 250 7.68 18.39 -6.01
CA ILE A 250 8.21 18.71 -7.34
C ILE A 250 7.57 20.00 -7.87
N ALA A 251 6.24 20.11 -7.79
CA ALA A 251 5.53 21.29 -8.25
C ALA A 251 5.88 22.53 -7.41
N CYS A 252 6.04 22.39 -6.10
CA CYS A 252 6.44 23.49 -5.23
C CYS A 252 7.85 24.00 -5.56
N ALA A 253 8.81 23.08 -5.74
CA ALA A 253 10.17 23.43 -6.13
C ALA A 253 10.20 24.19 -7.45
N ASP A 254 9.44 23.71 -8.45
CA ASP A 254 9.32 24.38 -9.75
C ASP A 254 8.72 25.79 -9.65
N ILE A 255 7.61 25.96 -8.90
CA ILE A 255 6.99 27.28 -8.67
C ILE A 255 7.94 28.23 -7.94
N ALA A 256 8.68 27.74 -6.96
CA ALA A 256 9.61 28.54 -6.18
C ALA A 256 10.89 28.93 -6.94
N GLY A 257 11.12 28.35 -8.13
CA GLY A 257 12.40 28.45 -8.83
C GLY A 257 13.53 27.77 -8.06
N ALA A 258 13.23 26.68 -7.35
CA ALA A 258 14.19 25.88 -6.59
C ALA A 258 14.52 24.58 -7.35
N HIS A 259 15.70 24.03 -7.10
CA HIS A 259 16.00 22.65 -7.45
C HIS A 259 15.20 21.70 -6.54
N PHE A 260 15.00 20.46 -6.99
CA PHE A 260 14.39 19.39 -6.21
C PHE A 260 15.37 18.22 -6.12
N ILE A 261 15.53 17.65 -4.93
CA ILE A 261 16.23 16.38 -4.75
C ILE A 261 15.39 15.38 -3.94
N ALA A 262 15.40 14.12 -4.36
CA ALA A 262 14.87 13.01 -3.59
C ALA A 262 15.99 12.31 -2.82
N VAL A 263 15.78 12.10 -1.52
CA VAL A 263 16.72 11.45 -0.60
C VAL A 263 16.06 10.29 0.11
N THR A 264 16.85 9.47 0.80
CA THR A 264 16.39 8.41 1.72
C THR A 264 15.34 7.50 1.09
N LYS A 265 15.68 6.90 -0.07
CA LYS A 265 14.80 5.98 -0.78
C LYS A 265 14.48 4.75 0.07
N LYS A 266 13.27 4.71 0.62
CA LYS A 266 12.78 3.57 1.42
C LYS A 266 11.46 3.12 0.84
N PHE A 267 11.46 1.94 0.24
CA PHE A 267 10.28 1.35 -0.37
C PHE A 267 9.79 0.21 0.52
N ASN A 268 8.66 0.42 1.19
CA ASN A 268 7.95 -0.67 1.85
C ASN A 268 6.97 -1.27 0.84
N ILE A 269 7.43 -2.30 0.15
CA ILE A 269 6.59 -3.08 -0.74
C ILE A 269 5.82 -4.06 0.14
N ILE A 270 4.68 -3.62 0.69
CA ILE A 270 3.77 -4.54 1.36
C ILE A 270 3.12 -5.37 0.26
N LEU A 271 3.60 -6.58 0.09
CA LEU A 271 2.88 -7.62 -0.63
C LEU A 271 1.86 -8.19 0.36
N PRO A 272 0.54 -7.98 0.20
CA PRO A 272 -0.41 -8.88 0.84
C PRO A 272 0.02 -10.32 0.56
N ASP A 273 -0.06 -11.19 1.57
CA ASP A 273 0.32 -12.62 1.51
C ASP A 273 -0.39 -13.41 0.36
N THR A 274 -1.20 -12.76 -0.47
CA THR A 274 -1.91 -13.30 -1.62
C THR A 274 -1.43 -12.74 -2.97
N LEU A 275 -0.51 -11.76 -3.01
CA LEU A 275 0.26 -11.41 -4.22
C LEU A 275 1.40 -12.42 -4.49
N TYR A 276 1.28 -13.62 -3.92
CA TYR A 276 2.32 -14.61 -3.59
C TYR A 276 2.99 -15.29 -4.80
N THR A 277 2.85 -14.75 -6.01
CA THR A 277 3.37 -15.36 -7.22
C THR A 277 4.09 -14.42 -8.17
N TYR A 278 4.31 -13.14 -7.83
CA TYR A 278 5.15 -12.27 -8.66
C TYR A 278 6.61 -12.25 -8.15
N PRO A 279 7.55 -12.94 -8.82
CA PRO A 279 8.96 -13.02 -8.42
C PRO A 279 9.76 -11.71 -8.51
N ASN A 280 9.15 -10.55 -8.77
CA ASN A 280 9.92 -9.38 -9.19
C ASN A 280 9.66 -8.13 -8.36
N THR A 281 10.16 -8.13 -7.13
CA THR A 281 10.53 -6.88 -6.45
C THR A 281 11.35 -5.97 -7.37
N ALA A 282 12.22 -6.54 -8.21
CA ALA A 282 12.97 -5.83 -9.24
C ALA A 282 12.09 -4.96 -10.17
N ASN A 283 10.94 -5.45 -10.62
CA ASN A 283 10.05 -4.69 -11.50
C ASN A 283 9.44 -3.49 -10.77
N MET A 284 8.99 -3.71 -9.53
CA MET A 284 8.46 -2.64 -8.68
C MET A 284 9.53 -1.61 -8.35
N LEU A 285 10.77 -2.04 -8.11
CA LEU A 285 11.92 -1.15 -7.96
C LEU A 285 12.16 -0.33 -9.23
N ALA A 286 11.98 -0.90 -10.42
CA ALA A 286 12.14 -0.16 -11.68
C ALA A 286 11.21 1.06 -11.74
N PHE A 287 9.96 0.94 -11.28
CA PHE A 287 9.05 2.10 -11.16
C PHE A 287 9.67 3.22 -10.32
N PHE A 288 10.08 2.90 -9.10
CA PHE A 288 10.58 3.90 -8.16
C PHE A 288 11.97 4.46 -8.52
N GLN A 289 12.82 3.67 -9.17
CA GLN A 289 14.12 4.10 -9.65
C GLN A 289 14.03 5.12 -10.79
N HIS A 290 12.92 5.12 -11.52
CA HIS A 290 12.66 6.04 -12.63
C HIS A 290 11.80 7.25 -12.21
N LEU A 291 11.43 7.37 -10.93
CA LEU A 291 11.03 8.66 -10.37
C LEU A 291 12.28 9.56 -10.25
N PRO A 292 12.21 10.85 -10.64
CA PRO A 292 13.36 11.73 -10.68
C PRO A 292 13.95 12.02 -9.29
N ASP A 293 15.22 11.68 -9.11
CA ASP A 293 15.96 12.00 -7.88
C ASP A 293 16.46 13.42 -7.82
N LEU A 294 16.52 14.06 -8.98
CA LEU A 294 17.06 15.39 -9.14
C LEU A 294 16.30 16.08 -10.28
N ILE A 295 15.79 17.26 -9.98
CA ILE A 295 15.26 18.18 -10.98
C ILE A 295 15.99 19.51 -10.80
N THR A 296 16.69 19.96 -11.83
CA THR A 296 17.40 21.23 -11.82
C THR A 296 16.55 22.31 -12.46
N HIS A 297 16.28 23.39 -11.73
CA HIS A 297 15.76 24.62 -12.31
C HIS A 297 16.86 25.30 -13.15
N SER A 298 16.53 25.76 -14.36
CA SER A 298 17.49 26.37 -15.30
C SER A 298 17.98 27.74 -14.85
N THR A 299 17.12 28.51 -14.19
CA THR A 299 17.43 29.83 -13.62
C THR A 299 16.94 29.87 -12.17
N PRO A 300 17.65 29.24 -11.23
CA PRO A 300 17.18 29.12 -9.85
C PRO A 300 17.09 30.50 -9.18
N ASN A 301 16.04 30.73 -8.39
CA ASN A 301 15.88 31.96 -7.60
C ASN A 301 16.86 31.98 -6.41
N PRO A 302 17.30 33.14 -5.92
CA PRO A 302 18.03 33.22 -4.65
C PRO A 302 17.24 32.55 -3.50
N PRO A 303 17.89 31.90 -2.52
CA PRO A 303 17.22 31.17 -1.45
C PRO A 303 16.13 31.96 -0.72
N ASP A 304 16.38 33.24 -0.40
CA ASP A 304 15.39 34.06 0.30
C ASP A 304 14.15 34.35 -0.55
N GLN A 305 14.32 34.51 -1.85
CA GLN A 305 13.20 34.66 -2.79
C GLN A 305 12.43 33.35 -2.94
N ALA A 306 13.14 32.22 -3.08
CA ALA A 306 12.52 30.90 -3.15
C ALA A 306 11.72 30.59 -1.86
N LYS A 307 12.28 30.88 -0.68
CA LYS A 307 11.58 30.76 0.61
C LYS A 307 10.33 31.61 0.68
N LYS A 308 10.41 32.87 0.21
CA LYS A 308 9.25 33.76 0.16
C LYS A 308 8.16 33.14 -0.72
N ILE A 309 8.49 32.69 -1.93
CA ILE A 309 7.52 32.05 -2.83
C ILE A 309 6.95 30.79 -2.19
N MET A 310 7.77 29.88 -1.65
CA MET A 310 7.27 28.66 -0.99
C MET A 310 6.35 28.96 0.20
N LYS A 311 6.64 30.01 0.96
CA LYS A 311 5.80 30.44 2.08
C LYS A 311 4.43 30.88 1.58
N ASP A 312 4.41 31.65 0.49
CA ASP A 312 3.23 32.32 -0.06
C ASP A 312 2.38 31.44 -0.99
N THR A 313 2.97 30.42 -1.64
CA THR A 313 2.29 29.65 -2.69
C THR A 313 2.27 28.15 -2.46
N CYS A 314 3.14 27.59 -1.62
CA CYS A 314 3.21 26.14 -1.42
C CYS A 314 2.40 25.67 -0.21
N HIS A 315 1.14 26.08 -0.13
CA HIS A 315 0.27 25.64 0.96
C HIS A 315 -0.10 24.16 0.77
N CYS A 316 0.27 23.32 1.74
CA CYS A 316 -0.21 21.96 1.87
C CYS A 316 -0.84 21.80 3.26
N LEU A 317 -2.06 21.25 3.31
CA LEU A 317 -2.65 20.75 4.56
C LEU A 317 -2.07 19.36 4.86
N GLN A 318 -2.55 18.66 5.89
CA GLN A 318 -2.18 17.26 6.12
C GLN A 318 -2.27 16.39 4.85
N PHE A 319 -3.18 16.70 3.92
CA PHE A 319 -3.31 16.03 2.62
C PHE A 319 -3.26 17.05 1.47
N CYS A 320 -2.12 17.20 0.79
CA CYS A 320 -1.93 18.27 -0.23
C CYS A 320 -2.97 18.22 -1.36
N TRP A 321 -3.40 17.04 -1.77
CA TRP A 321 -4.40 16.88 -2.83
C TRP A 321 -5.79 17.38 -2.43
N GLU A 322 -6.08 17.57 -1.14
CA GLU A 322 -7.35 18.17 -0.70
C GLU A 322 -7.36 19.69 -0.80
N ASN A 323 -6.20 20.35 -0.87
CA ASN A 323 -6.11 21.80 -0.92
C ASN A 323 -6.32 22.32 -2.35
N SER A 324 -7.25 23.28 -2.53
CA SER A 324 -7.53 23.94 -3.80
C SER A 324 -6.40 24.84 -4.30
N GLU A 325 -5.46 25.19 -3.42
CA GLU A 325 -4.30 26.05 -3.72
C GLU A 325 -2.99 25.26 -3.81
N ALA A 326 -3.06 23.92 -3.79
CA ALA A 326 -1.86 23.09 -3.79
C ALA A 326 -1.03 23.30 -5.08
N PRO A 327 0.31 23.39 -4.97
CA PRO A 327 1.23 23.57 -6.09
C PRO A 327 0.99 22.68 -7.31
N TRP A 328 0.67 21.39 -7.09
CA TRP A 328 0.50 20.42 -8.18
C TRP A 328 -0.64 20.80 -9.14
N ILE A 329 -1.65 21.54 -8.69
CA ILE A 329 -2.78 21.99 -9.52
C ILE A 329 -2.30 22.94 -10.61
N GLN A 330 -1.29 23.76 -10.32
CA GLN A 330 -0.71 24.73 -11.27
C GLN A 330 0.35 24.10 -12.17
N ARG A 331 0.68 22.82 -11.95
CA ARG A 331 1.78 22.10 -12.59
C ARG A 331 1.39 20.69 -13.04
N ILE A 332 0.15 20.52 -13.49
CA ILE A 332 -0.36 19.24 -14.00
C ILE A 332 0.55 18.60 -15.07
N PRO A 333 1.16 19.35 -16.02
CA PRO A 333 2.09 18.75 -16.98
C PRO A 333 3.30 18.07 -16.32
N LEU A 334 3.75 18.54 -15.14
CA LEU A 334 4.84 17.88 -14.41
C LEU A 334 4.43 16.51 -13.87
N VAL A 335 3.15 16.32 -13.49
CA VAL A 335 2.66 15.02 -13.00
C VAL A 335 2.90 13.92 -14.02
N ARG A 336 2.54 14.18 -15.28
CA ARG A 336 2.78 13.22 -16.36
C ARG A 336 4.26 13.05 -16.68
N ARG A 337 5.01 14.15 -16.77
CA ARG A 337 6.46 14.12 -17.04
C ARG A 337 7.21 13.26 -16.02
N THR A 338 6.74 13.27 -14.78
CA THR A 338 7.28 12.47 -13.68
C THR A 338 6.82 11.00 -13.72
N LEU A 339 5.53 10.75 -13.95
CA LEU A 339 4.99 9.38 -13.85
C LEU A 339 5.18 8.52 -15.11
N LEU A 340 5.19 9.11 -16.30
CA LEU A 340 5.30 8.35 -17.54
C LEU A 340 6.60 7.53 -17.61
N PRO A 341 7.80 8.08 -17.34
CA PRO A 341 9.03 7.29 -17.32
C PRO A 341 8.99 6.15 -16.31
N ALA A 342 8.44 6.39 -15.11
CA ALA A 342 8.31 5.38 -14.06
C ALA A 342 7.40 4.21 -14.48
N VAL A 343 6.25 4.51 -15.08
CA VAL A 343 5.33 3.48 -15.60
C VAL A 343 5.95 2.73 -16.77
N THR A 344 6.56 3.42 -17.74
CA THR A 344 7.22 2.78 -18.89
C THR A 344 8.35 1.85 -18.46
N ALA A 345 9.17 2.28 -17.50
CA ALA A 345 10.24 1.44 -16.96
C ALA A 345 9.71 0.18 -16.26
N TYR A 346 8.63 0.33 -15.50
CA TYR A 346 7.95 -0.81 -14.89
C TYR A 346 7.43 -1.79 -15.95
N LEU A 347 6.72 -1.29 -16.99
CA LEU A 347 6.18 -2.13 -18.06
C LEU A 347 7.25 -2.90 -18.82
N SER A 348 8.39 -2.24 -19.07
CA SER A 348 9.56 -2.85 -19.70
C SER A 348 10.17 -3.94 -18.81
N ALA A 349 10.43 -3.64 -17.54
CA ALA A 349 10.99 -4.60 -16.59
C ALA A 349 10.07 -5.81 -16.38
N SER A 350 8.75 -5.58 -16.35
CA SER A 350 7.76 -6.64 -16.16
C SER A 350 7.40 -7.42 -17.41
N ASN A 351 7.90 -7.01 -18.59
CA ASN A 351 7.49 -7.56 -19.88
C ASN A 351 5.96 -7.58 -20.05
N ALA A 352 5.26 -6.61 -19.45
CA ALA A 352 3.80 -6.66 -19.35
C ALA A 352 3.12 -6.41 -20.69
N GLU A 353 3.77 -5.71 -21.61
CA GLU A 353 3.27 -5.51 -22.97
C GLU A 353 3.16 -6.83 -23.73
N HIS A 354 4.10 -7.76 -23.51
CA HIS A 354 4.07 -9.09 -24.12
C HIS A 354 3.13 -10.04 -23.39
N LEU A 355 3.13 -10.02 -22.05
CA LEU A 355 2.33 -10.93 -21.23
C LEU A 355 0.84 -10.56 -21.20
N GLY A 356 0.52 -9.29 -21.42
CA GLY A 356 -0.83 -8.76 -21.27
C GLY A 356 -1.31 -8.75 -19.83
N THR A 357 -2.61 -8.94 -19.64
CA THR A 357 -3.26 -9.04 -18.34
C THR A 357 -3.49 -10.50 -17.98
N LEU A 358 -2.77 -10.98 -16.97
CA LEU A 358 -2.97 -12.29 -16.36
C LEU A 358 -4.17 -12.26 -15.41
N LEU A 359 -4.97 -13.33 -15.41
CA LEU A 359 -6.16 -13.48 -14.58
C LEU A 359 -5.91 -14.42 -13.39
N SER A 360 -6.30 -14.00 -12.19
CA SER A 360 -6.26 -14.78 -10.96
C SER A 360 -7.60 -15.47 -10.74
N ASN A 361 -7.61 -16.80 -10.68
CA ASN A 361 -8.83 -17.57 -10.42
C ASN A 361 -9.43 -17.31 -9.01
N GLU A 362 -8.62 -16.83 -8.07
CA GLU A 362 -9.05 -16.56 -6.70
C GLU A 362 -9.80 -15.23 -6.59
N THR A 363 -9.25 -14.18 -7.18
CA THR A 363 -9.67 -12.80 -6.90
C THR A 363 -10.38 -12.12 -8.05
N ASP A 364 -10.19 -12.59 -9.28
CA ASP A 364 -10.74 -11.93 -10.47
C ASP A 364 -12.07 -12.55 -10.92
N ARG A 365 -12.81 -11.81 -11.73
CA ARG A 365 -14.02 -12.26 -12.45
C ARG A 365 -13.90 -11.84 -13.90
N VAL A 366 -14.39 -12.68 -14.82
CA VAL A 366 -14.39 -12.31 -16.25
C VAL A 366 -15.67 -12.78 -16.92
N TYR A 367 -16.28 -11.87 -17.67
CA TYR A 367 -17.28 -12.17 -18.68
C TYR A 367 -16.66 -12.07 -20.07
N ILE A 368 -16.87 -13.10 -20.87
CA ILE A 368 -16.46 -13.20 -22.27
C ILE A 368 -17.74 -13.33 -23.10
N PRO A 369 -17.93 -12.50 -24.14
CA PRO A 369 -19.05 -12.63 -25.08
C PRO A 369 -19.15 -14.01 -25.72
N ALA A 370 -20.37 -14.46 -26.05
CA ALA A 370 -20.64 -15.82 -26.53
C ALA A 370 -19.90 -16.17 -27.84
N ASP A 371 -19.75 -15.21 -28.74
CA ASP A 371 -18.99 -15.34 -29.98
C ASP A 371 -17.49 -15.60 -29.72
N MET A 372 -16.92 -14.95 -28.70
CA MET A 372 -15.54 -15.19 -28.27
C MET A 372 -15.38 -16.50 -27.49
N GLN A 373 -16.39 -16.92 -26.72
CA GLN A 373 -16.35 -18.20 -25.99
C GLN A 373 -16.15 -19.39 -26.93
N THR A 374 -16.86 -19.40 -28.06
CA THR A 374 -16.73 -20.47 -29.06
C THR A 374 -15.33 -20.49 -29.67
N ALA A 375 -14.78 -19.31 -30.00
CA ALA A 375 -13.44 -19.19 -30.54
C ALA A 375 -12.36 -19.70 -29.57
N HIS A 376 -12.55 -19.49 -28.26
CA HIS A 376 -11.60 -19.89 -27.22
C HIS A 376 -11.89 -21.26 -26.60
N LYS A 377 -12.93 -21.98 -27.06
CA LYS A 377 -13.40 -23.26 -26.49
C LYS A 377 -13.64 -23.18 -24.98
N VAL A 378 -14.24 -22.08 -24.53
CA VAL A 378 -14.59 -21.85 -23.13
C VAL A 378 -16.08 -22.05 -22.96
N SER A 379 -16.49 -22.85 -21.98
CA SER A 379 -17.85 -22.85 -21.47
C SER A 379 -17.89 -22.23 -20.06
N TYR A 380 -18.90 -21.41 -19.80
CA TYR A 380 -19.28 -21.08 -18.43
C TYR A 380 -20.05 -22.26 -17.85
N GLU A 381 -19.66 -22.73 -16.67
CA GLU A 381 -20.64 -23.41 -15.82
C GLU A 381 -21.77 -22.41 -15.54
N GLN A 382 -23.02 -22.87 -15.44
CA GLN A 382 -24.23 -22.04 -15.27
C GLN A 382 -24.29 -21.24 -13.94
N ASN A 383 -23.15 -20.92 -13.36
CA ASN A 383 -23.02 -20.18 -12.14
C ASN A 383 -22.97 -18.67 -12.47
N PRO A 384 -23.92 -17.86 -11.97
CA PRO A 384 -23.99 -16.42 -12.26
C PRO A 384 -22.80 -15.61 -11.75
N THR A 385 -21.86 -16.23 -11.03
CA THR A 385 -20.78 -15.54 -10.33
C THR A 385 -19.57 -15.19 -11.22
N TYR A 386 -19.59 -15.43 -12.54
CA TYR A 386 -18.48 -15.13 -13.48
C TYR A 386 -17.08 -15.57 -12.99
N LYS A 387 -17.03 -16.66 -12.21
CA LYS A 387 -15.80 -17.19 -11.63
C LYS A 387 -14.99 -17.87 -12.73
N LEU A 388 -13.68 -17.67 -12.67
CA LEU A 388 -12.75 -18.22 -13.64
C LEU A 388 -12.65 -19.74 -13.50
N THR A 389 -12.85 -20.45 -14.61
CA THR A 389 -12.44 -21.84 -14.74
C THR A 389 -10.92 -21.91 -15.02
N PRO A 390 -10.24 -23.03 -14.76
CA PRO A 390 -8.82 -23.19 -15.11
C PRO A 390 -8.51 -23.00 -16.60
N ALA A 391 -9.50 -23.17 -17.49
CA ALA A 391 -9.35 -22.87 -18.91
C ALA A 391 -9.27 -21.36 -19.16
N LEU A 392 -10.08 -20.57 -18.45
CA LEU A 392 -10.12 -19.12 -18.56
C LEU A 392 -8.88 -18.42 -18.01
N SER A 393 -8.21 -19.00 -17.00
CA SER A 393 -6.98 -18.40 -16.45
C SER A 393 -5.81 -18.40 -17.44
N LYS A 394 -5.92 -19.13 -18.56
CA LYS A 394 -4.94 -19.12 -19.66
C LYS A 394 -5.25 -18.06 -20.73
N LEU A 395 -6.37 -17.34 -20.61
CA LEU A 395 -6.72 -16.31 -21.56
C LEU A 395 -5.80 -15.09 -21.37
N HIS A 396 -5.08 -14.73 -22.42
CA HIS A 396 -4.30 -13.50 -22.46
C HIS A 396 -5.22 -12.34 -22.85
N LEU A 397 -5.61 -11.53 -21.89
CA LEU A 397 -6.29 -10.27 -22.17
C LEU A 397 -5.25 -9.16 -22.44
N PRO A 398 -5.57 -8.11 -23.21
CA PRO A 398 -4.62 -7.03 -23.46
C PRO A 398 -4.16 -6.34 -22.17
N LEU A 399 -2.95 -5.80 -22.15
CA LEU A 399 -2.49 -4.98 -21.03
C LEU A 399 -3.37 -3.74 -20.89
N GLN A 400 -3.62 -3.05 -22.00
CA GLN A 400 -4.38 -1.81 -22.09
C GLN A 400 -5.82 -2.12 -22.52
N PRO A 401 -6.80 -2.05 -21.61
CA PRO A 401 -8.20 -2.14 -21.98
C PRO A 401 -8.65 -0.82 -22.63
N ASN A 402 -9.75 -0.87 -23.38
CA ASN A 402 -10.35 0.34 -23.93
C ASN A 402 -10.92 1.22 -22.81
N VAL A 403 -11.56 0.58 -21.82
CA VAL A 403 -12.15 1.24 -20.66
C VAL A 403 -11.52 0.71 -19.38
N THR A 404 -11.06 1.60 -18.50
CA THR A 404 -10.63 1.27 -17.13
C THR A 404 -11.55 1.95 -16.13
N ILE A 405 -12.13 1.18 -15.22
CA ILE A 405 -12.96 1.66 -14.10
C ILE A 405 -12.20 1.34 -12.82
N GLN A 406 -11.67 2.36 -12.15
CA GLN A 406 -11.12 2.22 -10.81
C GLN A 406 -12.26 2.31 -9.79
N TYR A 407 -12.67 1.18 -9.23
CA TYR A 407 -13.79 1.09 -8.28
C TYR A 407 -13.29 0.80 -6.86
N ARG A 408 -13.06 1.87 -6.09
CA ARG A 408 -12.66 1.78 -4.68
C ARG A 408 -13.91 1.63 -3.82
N CYS A 409 -14.00 0.56 -3.04
CA CYS A 409 -15.24 0.27 -2.31
C CYS A 409 -15.04 -0.05 -0.83
N GLY A 410 -14.08 -0.91 -0.45
CA GLY A 410 -13.92 -1.33 0.95
C GLY A 410 -13.75 -0.18 1.94
N ASP A 411 -12.75 0.67 1.68
CA ASP A 411 -12.47 1.86 2.47
C ASP A 411 -13.53 2.96 2.27
N ASN A 412 -14.10 3.11 1.06
CA ASN A 412 -15.07 4.16 0.78
C ASN A 412 -16.38 3.99 1.57
N ILE A 413 -16.79 2.75 1.82
CA ILE A 413 -17.96 2.45 2.68
C ILE A 413 -17.61 2.70 4.16
N GLY A 414 -16.39 2.33 4.58
CA GLY A 414 -15.92 2.44 5.96
C GLY A 414 -15.67 3.87 6.43
N PHE A 415 -15.11 4.70 5.56
CA PHE A 415 -14.70 6.03 5.94
C PHE A 415 -15.83 7.02 6.05
N GLY A 416 -17.03 6.74 5.51
CA GLY A 416 -18.34 7.35 5.86
C GLY A 416 -18.42 8.88 6.00
N LYS A 417 -17.38 9.59 5.59
CA LYS A 417 -17.17 11.03 5.73
C LYS A 417 -17.46 11.67 4.37
N THR A 418 -17.82 12.94 4.39
CA THR A 418 -18.25 13.77 3.25
C THR A 418 -17.37 13.74 1.99
N LYS A 419 -16.15 13.21 2.08
CA LYS A 419 -15.13 13.18 1.01
C LYS A 419 -15.06 11.86 0.23
N TYR A 420 -15.58 10.75 0.77
CA TYR A 420 -15.57 9.44 0.11
C TYR A 420 -17.00 8.98 -0.18
N GLY A 421 -17.15 8.10 -1.16
CA GLY A 421 -18.45 7.54 -1.53
C GLY A 421 -18.34 6.48 -2.63
N LEU A 422 -19.47 5.89 -2.96
CA LEU A 422 -19.61 5.00 -4.12
C LEU A 422 -20.22 5.77 -5.29
N LEU A 423 -19.68 5.56 -6.48
CA LEU A 423 -20.26 6.07 -7.71
C LEU A 423 -21.41 5.16 -8.14
N PRO A 424 -22.61 5.68 -8.40
CA PRO A 424 -23.68 4.90 -9.00
C PRO A 424 -23.29 4.37 -10.39
N PHE A 425 -23.89 3.23 -10.76
CA PHE A 425 -23.53 2.52 -11.97
C PHE A 425 -23.99 3.24 -13.24
N SER A 426 -24.98 4.13 -13.15
CA SER A 426 -25.42 4.92 -14.30
C SER A 426 -24.32 5.79 -14.90
N VAL A 427 -23.29 6.16 -14.14
CA VAL A 427 -22.14 6.92 -14.66
C VAL A 427 -21.47 6.14 -15.79
N TYR A 428 -21.50 4.81 -15.75
CA TYR A 428 -20.93 3.95 -16.78
C TYR A 428 -21.79 3.85 -18.04
N ASN A 429 -23.02 4.41 -18.06
CA ASN A 429 -23.80 4.56 -19.30
C ASN A 429 -23.13 5.49 -20.32
N ARG A 430 -22.17 6.30 -19.87
CA ARG A 430 -21.28 7.12 -20.72
C ARG A 430 -20.41 6.27 -21.64
N ILE A 431 -20.20 4.99 -21.33
CA ILE A 431 -19.50 4.07 -22.22
C ILE A 431 -20.39 3.85 -23.46
N PRO A 432 -19.91 4.19 -24.68
CA PRO A 432 -20.70 3.99 -25.89
C PRO A 432 -20.96 2.50 -26.12
N HIS A 433 -22.19 2.16 -26.49
CA HIS A 433 -22.56 0.78 -26.80
C HIS A 433 -21.68 0.24 -27.94
N ASN A 434 -21.16 -0.98 -27.76
CA ASN A 434 -20.38 -1.73 -28.76
C ASN A 434 -19.10 -1.05 -29.29
N ALA A 435 -18.71 0.13 -28.78
CA ALA A 435 -17.50 0.82 -29.24
C ALA A 435 -16.21 0.21 -28.69
N TYR A 436 -16.30 -0.50 -27.57
CA TYR A 436 -15.13 -0.97 -26.82
C TYR A 436 -15.17 -2.47 -26.58
N LYS A 437 -14.04 -3.12 -26.85
CA LYS A 437 -13.92 -4.58 -26.74
C LYS A 437 -13.60 -5.02 -25.32
N HIS A 438 -12.84 -4.22 -24.56
CA HIS A 438 -12.35 -4.58 -23.24
C HIS A 438 -12.68 -3.50 -22.21
N ILE A 439 -13.40 -3.90 -21.15
CA ILE A 439 -13.79 -3.05 -20.01
C ILE A 439 -13.21 -3.70 -18.75
N TYR A 440 -12.25 -3.04 -18.11
CA TYR A 440 -11.67 -3.54 -16.87
C TYR A 440 -12.17 -2.75 -15.68
N ILE A 441 -12.56 -3.45 -14.63
CA ILE A 441 -12.84 -2.90 -13.31
C ILE A 441 -11.64 -3.25 -12.45
N ILE A 442 -10.86 -2.26 -12.01
CA ILE A 442 -9.75 -2.46 -11.08
C ILE A 442 -10.21 -2.06 -9.67
N ALA A 443 -10.10 -2.98 -8.73
CA ALA A 443 -10.62 -2.84 -7.39
C ALA A 443 -9.64 -3.35 -6.33
N ASP A 444 -9.89 -2.94 -5.08
CA ASP A 444 -9.08 -3.33 -3.94
C ASP A 444 -9.04 -4.86 -3.77
N SER A 445 -7.87 -5.35 -3.34
CA SER A 445 -7.66 -6.73 -2.90
C SER A 445 -8.75 -7.14 -1.88
N PRO A 446 -9.31 -8.36 -1.97
CA PRO A 446 -10.21 -8.89 -0.93
C PRO A 446 -9.56 -8.93 0.47
N GLN A 447 -8.23 -9.03 0.51
CA GLN A 447 -7.43 -9.06 1.73
C GLN A 447 -7.15 -7.65 2.28
N ARG A 448 -7.37 -6.59 1.49
CA ARG A 448 -7.27 -5.20 1.96
C ARG A 448 -8.31 -4.99 3.05
N ASN A 449 -7.83 -4.90 4.28
CA ASN A 449 -8.65 -4.67 5.47
C ASN A 449 -9.70 -5.78 5.67
N SER A 450 -9.30 -7.05 5.56
CA SER A 450 -10.20 -8.22 5.74
C SER A 450 -10.95 -8.22 7.09
N ALA A 451 -10.38 -7.58 8.12
CA ALA A 451 -11.01 -7.41 9.43
C ALA A 451 -12.16 -6.38 9.45
N HIS A 452 -12.31 -5.56 8.40
CA HIS A 452 -13.31 -4.51 8.37
C HIS A 452 -14.69 -5.05 8.00
N VAL A 453 -15.69 -4.61 8.76
CA VAL A 453 -17.07 -5.10 8.71
C VAL A 453 -17.79 -4.89 7.37
N TYR A 454 -17.19 -4.15 6.43
CA TYR A 454 -17.76 -3.89 5.11
C TYR A 454 -16.99 -4.59 3.98
N SER A 455 -15.91 -5.32 4.25
CA SER A 455 -15.08 -5.94 3.21
C SER A 455 -15.84 -6.99 2.40
N TYR A 456 -16.69 -7.81 3.04
CA TYR A 456 -17.56 -8.77 2.34
C TYR A 456 -18.64 -8.09 1.49
N ARG A 457 -19.11 -6.90 1.88
CA ARG A 457 -20.12 -6.15 1.14
C ARG A 457 -19.59 -5.64 -0.19
N CYS A 458 -18.28 -5.47 -0.26
CA CYS A 458 -17.63 -4.99 -1.45
C CYS A 458 -17.66 -6.01 -2.58
N GLU A 459 -17.58 -7.30 -2.26
CA GLU A 459 -17.74 -8.36 -3.25
C GLU A 459 -19.12 -8.30 -3.91
N THR A 460 -20.19 -8.19 -3.12
CA THR A 460 -21.56 -8.05 -3.64
C THR A 460 -21.70 -6.83 -4.57
N ILE A 461 -21.18 -5.66 -4.18
CA ILE A 461 -21.24 -4.46 -5.02
C ILE A 461 -20.51 -4.66 -6.35
N LEU A 462 -19.32 -5.26 -6.31
CA LEU A 462 -18.53 -5.50 -7.51
C LEU A 462 -19.16 -6.55 -8.43
N ASP A 463 -19.78 -7.59 -7.88
CA ASP A 463 -20.52 -8.60 -8.66
C ASP A 463 -21.71 -7.95 -9.41
N HIS A 464 -22.45 -7.06 -8.73
CA HIS A 464 -23.53 -6.30 -9.35
C HIS A 464 -23.03 -5.30 -10.40
N LEU A 465 -21.88 -4.64 -10.16
CA LEU A 465 -21.26 -3.78 -11.17
C LEU A 465 -20.85 -4.58 -12.43
N VAL A 466 -20.27 -5.77 -12.26
CA VAL A 466 -19.96 -6.67 -13.38
C VAL A 466 -21.25 -7.02 -14.13
N ALA A 467 -22.29 -7.48 -13.44
CA ALA A 467 -23.57 -7.84 -14.06
C ALA A 467 -24.21 -6.65 -14.81
N TYR A 468 -24.16 -5.45 -14.24
CA TYR A 468 -24.63 -4.22 -14.87
C TYR A 468 -23.91 -3.93 -16.18
N LEU A 469 -22.58 -3.98 -16.16
CA LEU A 469 -21.75 -3.74 -17.35
C LEU A 469 -21.94 -4.82 -18.41
N VAL A 470 -22.07 -6.09 -18.03
CA VAL A 470 -22.34 -7.21 -18.94
C VAL A 470 -23.69 -7.04 -19.63
N LYS A 471 -24.75 -6.69 -18.88
CA LYS A 471 -26.07 -6.41 -19.44
C LYS A 471 -26.04 -5.26 -20.44
N ARG A 472 -25.25 -4.23 -20.14
CA ARG A 472 -25.16 -3.00 -20.94
C ARG A 472 -24.22 -3.11 -22.15
N HIS A 473 -23.21 -3.97 -22.04
CA HIS A 473 -22.15 -4.19 -23.03
C HIS A 473 -21.96 -5.70 -23.30
N PRO A 474 -22.98 -6.39 -23.83
CA PRO A 474 -22.96 -7.85 -23.95
C PRO A 474 -21.89 -8.39 -24.92
N ASN A 475 -21.38 -7.52 -25.82
CA ASN A 475 -20.35 -7.82 -26.81
C ASN A 475 -18.94 -7.42 -26.35
N SER A 476 -18.78 -6.96 -25.11
CA SER A 476 -17.48 -6.57 -24.54
C SER A 476 -17.00 -7.62 -23.54
N VAL A 477 -15.69 -7.84 -23.50
CA VAL A 477 -15.05 -8.55 -22.38
C VAL A 477 -15.08 -7.63 -21.17
N VAL A 478 -15.69 -8.07 -20.08
CA VAL A 478 -15.74 -7.36 -18.80
C VAL A 478 -14.89 -8.12 -17.80
N ALA A 479 -13.80 -7.53 -17.32
CA ALA A 479 -12.90 -8.17 -16.36
C ALA A 479 -12.83 -7.36 -15.06
N LEU A 480 -13.17 -7.99 -13.94
CA LEU A 480 -12.91 -7.46 -12.61
C LEU A 480 -11.56 -7.98 -12.12
N LYS A 481 -10.63 -7.06 -11.90
CA LYS A 481 -9.29 -7.28 -11.37
C LYS A 481 -9.24 -6.84 -9.92
N ARG A 482 -9.07 -7.78 -8.98
CA ARG A 482 -9.00 -7.45 -7.54
C ARG A 482 -7.64 -7.78 -6.96
N GLY A 483 -6.99 -6.76 -6.38
CA GLY A 483 -5.70 -6.93 -5.73
C GLY A 483 -4.60 -7.36 -6.69
N GLY A 484 -4.66 -6.91 -7.94
CA GLY A 484 -3.60 -7.13 -8.91
C GLY A 484 -2.38 -6.25 -8.66
N ASP A 485 -1.45 -6.28 -9.60
CA ASP A 485 -0.29 -5.39 -9.58
C ASP A 485 -0.72 -3.93 -9.78
N VAL A 486 -0.51 -3.11 -8.75
CA VAL A 486 -0.89 -1.70 -8.71
C VAL A 486 -0.18 -0.83 -9.74
N PHE A 487 1.02 -1.22 -10.19
CA PHE A 487 1.77 -0.50 -11.21
C PHE A 487 1.23 -0.80 -12.61
N LEU A 488 0.75 -2.03 -12.85
CA LEU A 488 -0.05 -2.34 -14.04
C LEU A 488 -1.37 -1.57 -14.05
N ASP A 489 -1.99 -1.38 -12.90
CA ASP A 489 -3.20 -0.56 -12.79
C ASP A 489 -2.93 0.91 -13.14
N TYR A 490 -1.78 1.46 -12.75
CA TYR A 490 -1.34 2.79 -13.20
C TYR A 490 -1.20 2.84 -14.72
N ALA A 491 -0.56 1.84 -15.33
CA ALA A 491 -0.44 1.75 -16.78
C ALA A 491 -1.80 1.68 -17.48
N ARG A 492 -2.73 0.88 -16.96
CA ARG A 492 -4.10 0.76 -17.50
C ARG A 492 -4.82 2.11 -17.45
N ILE A 493 -4.80 2.78 -16.29
CA ILE A 493 -5.43 4.09 -16.12
C ILE A 493 -4.78 5.14 -17.04
N MET A 494 -3.46 5.14 -17.19
CA MET A 494 -2.74 6.12 -18.02
C MET A 494 -2.99 5.98 -19.51
N ASN A 495 -3.32 4.77 -19.98
CA ASN A 495 -3.36 4.48 -21.41
C ASN A 495 -4.77 4.14 -21.95
N SER A 496 -5.76 3.81 -21.11
CA SER A 496 -7.12 3.52 -21.60
C SER A 496 -7.77 4.70 -22.34
N ASN A 497 -8.58 4.39 -23.35
CA ASN A 497 -9.37 5.38 -24.11
C ASN A 497 -10.43 6.06 -23.26
N MET A 498 -10.93 5.38 -22.22
CA MET A 498 -11.87 5.93 -21.27
C MET A 498 -11.51 5.43 -19.86
N VAL A 499 -11.50 6.35 -18.90
CA VAL A 499 -11.16 6.08 -17.51
C VAL A 499 -12.27 6.60 -16.62
N PHE A 500 -12.76 5.77 -15.70
CA PHE A 500 -13.64 6.21 -14.62
C PHE A 500 -12.92 5.99 -13.31
N CYS A 501 -12.72 7.05 -12.54
CA CYS A 501 -12.10 6.97 -11.23
C CYS A 501 -13.15 6.92 -10.11
N SER A 502 -12.83 6.26 -9.01
CA SER A 502 -13.46 6.56 -7.72
C SER A 502 -12.78 7.79 -7.09
N ALA A 503 -13.38 8.34 -6.03
CA ALA A 503 -12.75 9.37 -5.20
C ALA A 503 -11.49 8.80 -4.49
N SER A 504 -10.36 8.79 -5.21
CA SER A 504 -9.13 8.13 -4.80
C SER A 504 -7.90 8.79 -5.42
N THR A 505 -6.93 9.14 -4.58
CA THR A 505 -5.61 9.62 -5.02
C THR A 505 -4.87 8.58 -5.86
N PHE A 506 -5.09 7.29 -5.60
CA PHE A 506 -4.54 6.21 -6.41
C PHE A 506 -4.94 6.32 -7.89
N CYS A 507 -6.20 6.71 -8.17
CA CYS A 507 -6.65 6.91 -9.54
C CYS A 507 -6.26 8.29 -10.09
N LEU A 508 -6.26 9.32 -9.23
CA LEU A 508 -6.00 10.70 -9.64
C LEU A 508 -4.70 10.87 -10.43
N TRP A 509 -3.57 10.40 -9.90
CA TRP A 509 -2.26 10.68 -10.50
C TRP A 509 -2.07 10.05 -11.90
N PRO A 510 -2.34 8.75 -12.09
CA PRO A 510 -2.30 8.17 -13.44
C PRO A 510 -3.39 8.77 -14.35
N ALA A 511 -4.56 9.16 -13.83
CA ALA A 511 -5.61 9.78 -14.64
C ALA A 511 -5.23 11.19 -15.12
N LEU A 512 -4.61 12.01 -14.28
CA LEU A 512 -4.01 13.29 -14.69
C LEU A 512 -2.92 13.08 -15.75
N SER A 513 -2.24 11.93 -15.73
CA SER A 513 -1.24 11.56 -16.71
C SER A 513 -1.79 10.94 -17.99
N ASN A 514 -3.09 10.67 -18.12
CA ASN A 514 -3.68 10.10 -19.34
C ASN A 514 -3.89 11.17 -20.43
N GLU A 515 -3.10 11.16 -21.51
CA GLU A 515 -3.23 12.12 -22.62
C GLU A 515 -4.12 11.64 -23.77
N VAL A 516 -4.44 10.35 -23.81
CA VAL A 516 -5.06 9.72 -24.99
C VAL A 516 -6.56 9.56 -24.82
N GLY A 517 -7.01 9.23 -23.62
CA GLY A 517 -8.38 8.90 -23.31
C GLY A 517 -9.16 10.00 -22.61
N GLN A 518 -10.47 9.78 -22.47
CA GLN A 518 -11.35 10.62 -21.67
C GLN A 518 -11.34 10.14 -20.21
N VAL A 519 -11.10 11.04 -19.28
CA VAL A 519 -11.07 10.76 -17.85
C VAL A 519 -12.33 11.32 -17.20
N HIS A 520 -13.04 10.49 -16.45
CA HIS A 520 -14.23 10.82 -15.69
C HIS A 520 -13.93 10.64 -14.20
N PHE A 521 -13.94 11.73 -13.44
CA PHE A 521 -13.60 11.74 -12.02
C PHE A 521 -14.75 12.35 -11.20
N PRO A 522 -15.21 11.73 -10.11
CA PRO A 522 -16.34 12.25 -9.32
C PRO A 522 -16.02 13.60 -8.70
N LEU A 523 -17.02 14.48 -8.64
CA LEU A 523 -16.95 15.64 -7.74
C LEU A 523 -16.76 15.16 -6.30
N THR A 524 -15.63 15.57 -5.70
CA THR A 524 -15.30 15.25 -4.32
C THR A 524 -14.46 16.36 -3.70
N PRO A 525 -14.76 16.77 -2.44
CA PRO A 525 -13.86 17.66 -1.70
C PRO A 525 -12.51 17.03 -1.38
N LEU A 526 -12.32 15.72 -1.63
CA LEU A 526 -11.03 15.05 -1.50
C LEU A 526 -9.99 15.60 -2.48
N ILE A 527 -10.40 16.03 -3.68
CA ILE A 527 -9.45 16.50 -4.70
C ILE A 527 -9.68 17.99 -4.94
N ALA A 528 -8.70 18.83 -4.58
CA ALA A 528 -8.70 20.28 -4.77
C ALA A 528 -9.98 20.98 -4.28
N LYS A 529 -10.61 20.45 -3.21
CA LYS A 529 -11.94 20.88 -2.73
C LYS A 529 -13.04 20.91 -3.82
N ALA A 530 -12.96 20.05 -4.84
CA ALA A 530 -13.89 19.96 -5.96
C ALA A 530 -15.26 19.38 -5.59
N ALA A 531 -15.96 20.00 -4.63
CA ALA A 531 -17.26 19.52 -4.14
C ALA A 531 -18.42 19.79 -5.12
N THR A 532 -18.28 20.80 -5.97
CA THR A 532 -19.26 21.24 -6.96
C THR A 532 -18.56 21.55 -8.29
N ASN A 533 -19.30 21.59 -9.41
CA ASN A 533 -18.77 22.01 -10.70
C ASN A 533 -18.16 23.42 -10.68
N VAL A 534 -18.62 24.31 -9.79
CA VAL A 534 -18.11 25.68 -9.65
C VAL A 534 -16.74 25.70 -8.96
N THR A 535 -16.58 24.85 -7.95
CA THR A 535 -15.33 24.75 -7.16
C THR A 535 -14.30 23.82 -7.79
N ALA A 536 -14.69 23.01 -8.78
CA ALA A 536 -13.82 22.02 -9.38
C ALA A 536 -12.83 22.67 -10.35
N PRO A 537 -11.51 22.47 -10.20
CA PRO A 537 -10.53 23.04 -11.12
C PRO A 537 -10.62 22.38 -12.49
N LYS A 538 -10.44 23.18 -13.55
CA LYS A 538 -10.30 22.65 -14.92
C LYS A 538 -8.87 22.16 -15.12
N PHE A 539 -8.67 20.84 -15.10
CA PHE A 539 -7.33 20.25 -15.22
C PHE A 539 -6.82 20.19 -16.67
N LYS A 540 -7.59 19.61 -17.59
CA LYS A 540 -7.28 19.46 -19.02
C LYS A 540 -8.57 19.16 -19.78
N GLU A 541 -8.56 19.31 -21.10
CA GLU A 541 -9.77 19.16 -21.93
C GLU A 541 -10.38 17.75 -21.88
N ASN A 542 -9.54 16.72 -21.74
CA ASN A 542 -9.97 15.33 -21.62
C ASN A 542 -10.23 14.87 -20.17
N PHE A 543 -10.22 15.78 -19.19
CA PHE A 543 -10.54 15.47 -17.79
C PHE A 543 -11.87 16.11 -17.40
N HIS A 544 -12.85 15.26 -17.11
CA HIS A 544 -14.23 15.62 -16.84
C HIS A 544 -14.60 15.29 -15.41
N TRP A 545 -15.12 16.29 -14.70
CA TRP A 545 -15.77 16.06 -13.42
C TRP A 545 -17.16 15.46 -13.64
N VAL A 546 -17.46 14.36 -12.95
CA VAL A 546 -18.79 13.74 -12.91
C VAL A 546 -19.57 14.45 -11.82
N GLY A 547 -20.51 15.29 -12.23
CA GLY A 547 -21.32 16.13 -11.34
C GLY A 547 -22.82 15.97 -11.51
N GLU A 548 -23.26 15.24 -12.54
CA GLU A 548 -24.66 14.91 -12.80
C GLU A 548 -25.17 13.75 -11.95
N VAL A 549 -24.27 12.93 -11.41
CA VAL A 549 -24.59 11.83 -10.49
C VAL A 549 -23.91 12.08 -9.16
N GLU A 550 -24.68 12.13 -8.08
CA GLU A 550 -24.14 12.27 -6.74
C GLU A 550 -23.56 10.94 -6.26
N MET A 551 -22.35 10.95 -5.70
CA MET A 551 -21.83 9.78 -5.01
C MET A 551 -22.70 9.42 -3.80
N ILE A 552 -22.93 8.14 -3.58
CA ILE A 552 -23.55 7.65 -2.35
C ILE A 552 -22.51 7.72 -1.23
N LYS A 553 -22.71 8.63 -0.27
CA LYS A 553 -21.79 8.87 0.87
C LYS A 553 -22.35 8.41 2.21
N GLN A 554 -23.67 8.30 2.34
CA GLN A 554 -24.36 8.00 3.60
C GLN A 554 -24.89 6.58 3.66
N PHE A 555 -24.07 5.64 4.13
CA PHE A 555 -24.43 4.23 4.09
C PHE A 555 -25.35 3.77 5.25
N LYS A 556 -25.57 4.61 6.27
CA LYS A 556 -26.32 4.25 7.48
C LYS A 556 -27.81 3.92 7.23
N HIS A 557 -28.39 4.44 6.15
CA HIS A 557 -29.82 4.32 5.83
C HIS A 557 -30.18 3.08 5.00
N TYR A 558 -29.18 2.39 4.45
CA TYR A 558 -29.40 1.22 3.61
C TYR A 558 -29.55 -0.02 4.46
N ARG A 559 -30.70 -0.24 5.08
CA ARG A 559 -31.03 -1.53 5.71
C ARG A 559 -32.37 -2.02 5.17
N PRO A 560 -32.46 -3.21 4.53
CA PRO A 560 -31.36 -4.14 4.20
C PRO A 560 -30.38 -3.58 3.15
N TRP A 561 -29.18 -4.20 3.04
CA TRP A 561 -28.11 -3.74 2.13
C TRP A 561 -28.46 -3.86 0.65
N THR A 562 -29.44 -4.70 0.30
CA THR A 562 -29.97 -4.81 -1.06
C THR A 562 -30.49 -3.47 -1.58
N LYS A 563 -31.04 -2.61 -0.71
CA LYS A 563 -31.45 -1.25 -1.09
C LYS A 563 -30.29 -0.39 -1.62
N LEU A 564 -29.07 -0.59 -1.11
CA LEU A 564 -27.90 0.13 -1.63
C LEU A 564 -27.59 -0.33 -3.06
N ILE A 565 -27.73 -1.62 -3.33
CA ILE A 565 -27.53 -2.19 -4.66
C ILE A 565 -28.59 -1.65 -5.62
N ASP A 566 -29.85 -1.68 -5.23
CA ASP A 566 -30.95 -1.13 -6.02
C ASP A 566 -30.71 0.35 -6.35
N GLU A 567 -30.23 1.13 -5.38
CA GLU A 567 -29.92 2.54 -5.60
C GLU A 567 -28.69 2.75 -6.47
N LEU A 568 -27.62 1.95 -6.31
CA LEU A 568 -26.44 1.99 -7.20
C LEU A 568 -26.81 1.65 -8.65
N GLU A 569 -27.78 0.76 -8.88
CA GLU A 569 -28.23 0.39 -10.23
C GLU A 569 -29.21 1.40 -10.85
N THR A 570 -30.00 2.09 -10.02
CA THR A 570 -31.09 2.99 -10.46
C THR A 570 -30.61 4.42 -10.68
N LEU A 571 -29.79 4.95 -9.77
CA LEU A 571 -29.16 6.27 -9.90
C LEU A 571 -28.14 6.25 -11.01
#